data_AF-A0A3R7N072-F1
#
_entry.id   AF-A0A3R7N072-F1
#
_cell.length_a   1.000
_cell.length_b   1.000
_cell.length_c   1.000
_cell.angle_alpha   90.00
_cell.angle_beta   90.00
_cell.angle_gamma   90.00
#
_symmetry.space_group_name_H-M   'P 1'
#
loop_
_entity.id
_entity.type
_entity.pdbx_description
1 polymer ?
#
loop_
_entity_poly.entity_id
_entity_poly.type
_entity_poly.pdbx_seq_one_letter_code
_entity_poly.pdbx_strand_id
1 'polypeptide(L)'
;MQRSLIAGHNNNRHLTVEELENNIGGLPITDQKLQELFDSLDTEHNGYLPLEEVKAFYRSLEHYGLDPTEAELEAEVRKYARSDDNFMTFDEFCCLMLSFAQR
;
A
#
# COMPACT_ATOMS: atom_id res chain seq x y z
N MET A 1 -25.16 -41.39 11.03
CA MET A 1 -25.15 -40.08 11.73
C MET A 1 -23.72 -39.78 12.14
N GLN A 2 -23.34 -38.50 12.05
CA GLN A 2 -22.05 -37.90 12.40
C GLN A 2 -20.85 -38.22 11.50
N ARG A 3 -20.34 -37.17 10.85
CA ARG A 3 -18.94 -36.74 10.98
C ARG A 3 -18.84 -35.25 10.67
N SER A 4 -18.26 -34.55 11.62
CA SER A 4 -18.15 -33.10 11.75
C SER A 4 -17.49 -32.43 10.54
N LEU A 5 -18.11 -31.39 10.02
CA LEU A 5 -17.44 -30.39 9.18
C LEU A 5 -17.06 -29.21 10.08
N ILE A 6 -15.98 -29.39 10.83
CA ILE A 6 -15.16 -28.25 11.22
C ILE A 6 -14.55 -27.72 9.92
N ALA A 7 -15.21 -26.71 9.32
CA ALA A 7 -14.54 -25.83 8.38
C ALA A 7 -13.51 -25.06 9.20
N GLY A 8 -12.35 -25.69 9.41
CA GLY A 8 -11.17 -25.00 9.87
C GLY A 8 -10.92 -23.90 8.85
N HIS A 9 -11.03 -22.65 9.31
CA HIS A 9 -10.38 -21.53 8.66
C HIS A 9 -8.92 -21.93 8.48
N ASN A 10 -8.60 -22.39 7.27
CA ASN A 10 -7.25 -22.72 6.90
C ASN A 10 -6.53 -21.39 6.68
N ASN A 11 -6.20 -20.73 7.80
CA ASN A 11 -5.24 -19.64 7.90
C ASN A 11 -3.82 -20.16 7.62
N ASN A 12 -3.66 -21.01 6.61
CA ASN A 12 -2.39 -21.22 5.95
C ASN A 12 -2.28 -20.14 4.87
N ARG A 13 -2.13 -18.88 5.29
CA ARG A 13 -1.30 -17.97 4.51
C ARG A 13 0.10 -18.56 4.62
N HIS A 14 0.41 -19.40 3.64
CA HIS A 14 1.76 -19.79 3.32
C HIS A 14 2.46 -18.48 2.98
N LEU A 15 3.09 -17.85 3.99
CA LEU A 15 4.08 -16.81 3.76
C LEU A 15 5.19 -17.53 2.99
N THR A 16 5.11 -17.56 1.66
CA THR A 16 6.19 -18.09 0.82
C THR A 16 7.45 -17.31 1.15
N VAL A 17 8.61 -17.87 0.84
CA VAL A 17 9.89 -17.15 0.93
C VAL A 17 9.92 -15.83 0.12
N GLU A 18 8.88 -15.56 -0.67
CA GLU A 18 8.62 -14.32 -1.40
C GLU A 18 7.95 -13.24 -0.54
N GLU A 19 7.31 -13.59 0.58
CA GLU A 19 6.78 -12.63 1.57
C GLU A 19 7.88 -11.99 2.43
N LEU A 20 9.15 -12.28 2.12
CA LEU A 20 10.31 -11.87 2.89
C LEU A 20 11.00 -10.60 2.40
N GLU A 21 10.68 -10.05 1.22
CA GLU A 21 11.57 -9.01 0.67
C GLU A 21 10.94 -7.66 0.29
N ASN A 22 9.64 -7.45 0.49
CA ASN A 22 9.05 -6.11 0.33
C ASN A 22 7.84 -5.93 1.24
N ASN A 23 8.08 -5.60 2.52
CA ASN A 23 7.04 -5.39 3.52
C ASN A 23 6.91 -3.90 3.86
N ILE A 24 5.85 -3.24 3.38
CA ILE A 24 5.43 -1.95 3.95
C ILE A 24 4.57 -2.27 5.16
N GLY A 25 5.14 -2.12 6.36
CA GLY A 25 4.40 -2.40 7.58
C GLY A 25 3.89 -3.84 7.70
N GLY A 26 4.68 -4.84 7.26
CA GLY A 26 4.26 -6.24 7.34
C GLY A 26 3.14 -6.64 6.37
N LEU A 27 2.87 -5.81 5.34
CA LEU A 27 2.03 -6.18 4.21
C LEU A 27 2.89 -6.49 2.97
N PRO A 28 2.64 -7.62 2.28
CA PRO A 28 3.34 -7.94 1.04
C PRO A 28 3.01 -6.94 -0.07
N ILE A 29 4.03 -6.32 -0.64
CA ILE A 29 3.89 -5.48 -1.83
C ILE A 29 3.78 -6.36 -3.07
N THR A 30 2.53 -6.65 -3.41
CA THR A 30 2.13 -7.35 -4.63
C THR A 30 1.25 -6.42 -5.46
N ASP A 31 1.25 -6.58 -6.78
CA ASP A 31 0.34 -5.85 -7.70
C ASP A 31 -1.10 -5.85 -7.19
N GLN A 32 -1.59 -7.02 -6.76
CA GLN A 32 -2.94 -7.14 -6.24
C GLN A 32 -3.15 -6.27 -5.00
N LYS A 33 -2.17 -6.21 -4.08
CA LYS A 33 -2.31 -5.40 -2.88
C LYS A 33 -2.23 -3.91 -3.18
N LEU A 34 -1.32 -3.52 -4.08
CA LEU A 34 -1.23 -2.14 -4.55
C LEU A 34 -2.53 -1.70 -5.22
N GLN A 35 -3.13 -2.56 -6.01
CA GLN A 35 -4.43 -2.31 -6.64
C GLN A 35 -5.56 -2.22 -5.62
N GLU A 36 -5.63 -3.11 -4.62
CA GLU A 36 -6.62 -3.00 -3.53
C GLU A 36 -6.46 -1.71 -2.72
N LEU A 37 -5.22 -1.30 -2.45
CA LEU A 37 -4.94 -0.06 -1.74
C LEU A 37 -5.31 1.16 -2.59
N PHE A 38 -4.98 1.12 -3.87
CA PHE A 38 -5.34 2.17 -4.81
C PHE A 38 -6.85 2.31 -4.95
N ASP A 39 -7.58 1.21 -5.12
CA ASP A 39 -9.05 1.19 -5.21
C ASP A 39 -9.70 1.69 -3.91
N SER A 40 -9.10 1.38 -2.77
CA SER A 40 -9.57 1.89 -1.47
C SER A 40 -9.39 3.41 -1.31
N LEU A 41 -8.48 4.03 -2.07
CA LEU A 41 -8.22 5.47 -2.04
C LEU A 41 -8.93 6.19 -3.20
N ASP A 42 -9.04 5.56 -4.36
CA ASP A 42 -9.70 6.08 -5.57
C ASP A 42 -11.22 5.92 -5.47
N THR A 43 -11.83 6.68 -4.55
CA THR A 43 -13.29 6.65 -4.33
C THR A 43 -14.07 7.08 -5.58
N GLU A 44 -13.47 7.90 -6.43
CA GLU A 44 -14.08 8.38 -7.68
C GLU A 44 -13.88 7.40 -8.85
N HIS A 45 -13.06 6.35 -8.68
CA HIS A 45 -12.63 5.42 -9.72
C HIS A 45 -12.19 6.13 -11.01
N ASN A 46 -11.50 7.26 -10.85
CA ASN A 46 -11.07 8.10 -11.97
C ASN A 46 -9.64 7.73 -12.43
N GLY A 47 -8.95 6.85 -11.70
CA GLY A 47 -7.57 6.44 -11.97
C GLY A 47 -6.50 7.39 -11.43
N TYR A 48 -6.88 8.31 -10.55
CA TYR A 48 -6.02 9.33 -9.95
C TYR A 48 -6.29 9.46 -8.46
N LEU A 49 -5.22 9.42 -7.66
CA LEU A 49 -5.29 9.66 -6.23
C LEU A 49 -4.89 11.10 -5.91
N PRO A 50 -5.73 11.87 -5.20
CA PRO A 50 -5.32 13.16 -4.66
C PRO A 50 -4.08 12.97 -3.75
N LEU A 51 -3.09 13.87 -3.86
CA LEU A 51 -1.89 13.77 -3.01
C LEU A 51 -2.23 13.81 -1.52
N GLU A 52 -3.28 14.52 -1.14
CA GLU A 52 -3.80 14.55 0.23
C GLU A 52 -4.22 13.16 0.74
N GLU A 53 -4.89 12.36 -0.09
CA GLU A 53 -5.29 10.98 0.25
C GLU A 53 -4.08 10.06 0.33
N VAL A 54 -3.12 10.19 -0.60
CA VAL A 54 -1.86 9.43 -0.56
C VAL A 54 -1.06 9.76 0.71
N LYS A 55 -0.98 11.05 1.08
CA LYS A 55 -0.32 11.48 2.31
C LYS A 55 -1.03 10.92 3.55
N ALA A 56 -2.35 11.00 3.62
CA ALA A 56 -3.13 10.47 4.74
C ALA A 56 -3.01 8.95 4.87
N PHE A 57 -2.97 8.24 3.75
CA PHE A 57 -2.73 6.80 3.69
C PHE A 57 -1.32 6.45 4.16
N TYR A 58 -0.31 7.12 3.63
CA TYR A 58 1.07 6.95 4.05
C TYR A 58 1.23 7.22 5.54
N ARG A 59 0.51 8.22 6.06
CA ARG A 59 0.42 8.47 7.50
C ARG A 59 -0.20 7.32 8.28
N SER A 60 -1.23 6.68 7.75
CA SER A 60 -1.83 5.50 8.37
C SER A 60 -0.88 4.29 8.38
N LEU A 61 0.08 4.23 7.44
CA LEU A 61 1.17 3.25 7.44
C LEU A 61 2.27 3.56 8.48
N GLU A 62 2.30 4.76 9.07
CA GLU A 62 3.27 5.19 10.11
C GLU A 62 3.18 4.38 11.41
N HIS A 63 2.09 3.63 11.63
CA HIS A 63 1.95 2.72 12.78
C HIS A 63 3.06 1.64 12.86
N TYR A 64 3.92 1.54 11.85
CA TYR A 64 5.08 0.65 11.79
C TYR A 64 6.43 1.30 12.14
N GLY A 65 6.44 2.54 12.66
CA GLY A 65 7.62 3.13 13.31
C GLY A 65 8.42 4.12 12.45
N LEU A 66 7.79 4.69 11.43
CA LEU A 66 8.33 5.79 10.65
C LEU A 66 7.41 6.99 10.88
N ASP A 67 7.91 8.05 11.51
CA ASP A 67 7.24 9.35 11.67
C ASP A 67 7.87 10.36 10.68
N PRO A 68 7.65 10.23 9.36
CA PRO A 68 8.04 11.26 8.42
C PRO A 68 7.26 12.55 8.71
N THR A 69 7.97 13.67 8.72
CA THR A 69 7.31 14.98 8.82
C THR A 69 6.48 15.27 7.57
N GLU A 70 5.46 16.15 7.65
CA GLU A 70 4.66 16.54 6.47
C GLU A 70 5.51 17.01 5.30
N ALA A 71 6.60 17.72 5.61
CA ALA A 71 7.56 18.19 4.63
C ALA A 71 8.32 17.05 3.94
N GLU A 72 8.73 16.02 4.70
CA GLU A 72 9.40 14.85 4.12
C GLU A 72 8.45 13.99 3.30
N LEU A 73 7.24 13.78 3.81
CA LEU A 73 6.20 13.06 3.10
C LEU A 73 5.83 13.77 1.80
N GLU A 74 5.62 15.09 1.85
CA GLU A 74 5.36 15.88 0.67
C GLU A 74 6.53 15.84 -0.31
N ALA A 75 7.77 15.93 0.16
CA ALA A 75 8.95 15.83 -0.72
C ALA A 75 9.04 14.46 -1.40
N GLU A 76 8.77 13.37 -0.68
CA GLU A 76 8.78 12.01 -1.23
C GLU A 76 7.61 11.81 -2.20
N VAL A 77 6.39 12.15 -1.80
CA VAL A 77 5.21 12.05 -2.68
C VAL A 77 5.40 12.88 -3.94
N ARG A 78 5.90 14.12 -3.82
CA ARG A 78 6.17 15.01 -4.96
C ARG A 78 7.29 14.52 -5.87
N LYS A 79 8.25 13.78 -5.34
CA LYS A 79 9.32 13.17 -6.14
C LYS A 79 8.77 12.11 -7.09
N TYR A 80 7.70 11.41 -6.69
CA TYR A 80 7.03 10.39 -7.50
C TYR A 80 5.86 10.94 -8.33
N ALA A 81 5.14 11.95 -7.83
CA ALA A 81 4.04 12.65 -8.52
C ALA A 81 4.59 13.60 -9.60
N ARG A 82 5.09 13.04 -10.70
CA ARG A 82 5.68 13.78 -11.82
C ARG A 82 4.62 14.21 -12.83
N SER A 83 3.53 13.47 -12.91
CA SER A 83 2.44 13.72 -13.85
C SER A 83 1.62 14.93 -13.44
N ASP A 84 1.35 15.10 -12.15
CA ASP A 84 0.55 16.20 -11.62
C ASP A 84 0.96 16.53 -10.17
N ASP A 85 0.94 17.81 -9.80
CA ASP A 85 1.34 18.27 -8.44
C ASP A 85 0.20 18.08 -7.41
N ASN A 86 -1.01 17.78 -7.88
CA ASN A 86 -2.20 17.57 -7.06
C ASN A 86 -2.70 16.12 -7.09
N PHE A 87 -2.33 15.35 -8.11
CA PHE A 87 -2.77 13.97 -8.31
C PHE A 87 -1.62 13.00 -8.57
N MET A 88 -1.81 11.75 -8.17
CA MET A 88 -0.89 10.64 -8.38
C MET A 88 -1.60 9.53 -9.14
N THR A 89 -1.00 9.06 -10.22
CA THR A 89 -1.51 7.91 -10.99
C THR A 89 -1.16 6.58 -10.31
N PHE A 90 -1.82 5.50 -10.72
CA PHE A 90 -1.52 4.15 -10.21
C PHE A 90 -0.05 3.75 -10.35
N ASP A 91 0.59 4.08 -11.48
CA ASP A 91 2.01 3.77 -11.72
C ASP A 91 2.93 4.51 -10.73
N GLU A 92 2.68 5.79 -10.51
CA GLU A 92 3.42 6.62 -9.57
C GLU A 92 3.23 6.14 -8.12
N PHE A 93 2.00 5.75 -7.76
CA PHE A 93 1.68 5.16 -6.46
C PHE A 93 2.43 3.83 -6.25
N CYS A 94 2.42 2.94 -7.25
CA CYS A 94 3.20 1.71 -7.22
C CYS A 94 4.69 1.99 -7.03
N CYS A 95 5.25 2.95 -7.76
CA CYS A 95 6.66 3.32 -7.65
C CYS A 95 7.02 3.83 -6.25
N LEU A 96 6.17 4.69 -5.67
CA LEU A 96 6.32 5.19 -4.31
C LEU A 96 6.32 4.05 -3.29
N MET A 97 5.34 3.14 -3.39
CA MET A 97 5.20 2.00 -2.48
C MET A 97 6.38 1.01 -2.63
N LEU A 98 6.80 0.69 -3.85
CA LEU A 98 7.96 -0.15 -4.11
C LEU A 98 9.26 0.48 -3.60
N SER A 99 9.41 1.81 -3.69
CA SER A 99 10.56 2.50 -3.14
C SER A 99 10.58 2.46 -1.61
N PHE A 100 9.42 2.47 -0.97
CA PHE A 100 9.32 2.35 0.48
C PHE A 100 9.73 0.95 0.92
N ALA A 101 9.26 -0.09 0.23
CA ALA A 101 9.50 -1.48 0.61
C ALA A 101 10.97 -1.90 0.50
N GLN A 102 11.75 -1.21 -0.35
CA GLN A 102 13.19 -1.43 -0.53
C GLN A 102 14.06 -0.69 0.49
N ARG A 103 13.48 0.07 1.41
CA ARG A 103 14.20 0.91 2.39
C ARG A 103 14.18 0.31 3.79
#